data_AF-A0A949KTC7-F1
#
_entry.id   AF-A0A949KTC7-F1
#
_cell.length_a   1.000
_cell.length_b   1.000
_cell.length_c   1.000
_cell.angle_alpha   90.00
_cell.angle_beta   90.00
_cell.angle_gamma   90.00
#
_symmetry.space_group_name_H-M   'P 1'
#
loop_
_entity.id
_entity.type
_entity.pdbx_description
1 polymer ?
#
loop_
_entity_poly.entity_id
_entity_poly.type
_entity_poly.pdbx_seq_one_letter_code
_entity_poly.pdbx_strand_id
1 'polypeptide(L)'
;MTRARPLRLIPGLAALHLRHEWILTLCLVIALAAVISPLLVLLGLKHGTIHTLRERLVEDPVFREIRPAQTREFKPEWFEDVSTWPGIGFLTPTILPLSSVLSVVRTDTGKGELFDLIPTAAGDPLLLENGGTVPEDGEAVLTAEASRRLGVAAGEEILARVTRSRGGRTEAAELPLLVAAVLDPRAGSLPRIYAPLSFVVDVEAYKEGYAAPARGWTGDTPEPYASFDGAVLLLPEPLSPITRSGLVINTGFGRIADITEDGAGELLGFSPPPGLAAYNLLSPGASITASNLRAIDQKLRGHTRVLLPYVSDVEIRFGEEELRLIGLSVDEEQAGILSLPQTPWGGYTGRLPLGIRDVLWPSAREEVLQQKVSVRSAGVAALEFDLHPVGRTALAHPVVPVELLGVLRTATQRAVAFESEAGRFEMARGGYRGFRLYAHSIDDVPGLYHRLKGQGIEVIAEVEAIERIQVLDRGLTRLFWLIALLGVFGGTAVLVSSLYAAVERRRRDLGVLRLLGFARRHVFFFPISQGLMIAALGLAAGFGGYAALAGTINHAFASELAPGEAFCVLPGQYVPVFCLITLALAALASLAAAWRATCIDPAEVIREQ
;
A
#
# COMPACT_ATOMS: atom_id res chain seq x y z
N MET A 1 9.24 79.86 19.87
CA MET A 1 8.56 79.61 18.58
C MET A 1 8.84 78.17 18.14
N THR A 2 7.95 77.26 18.50
CA THR A 2 8.03 75.84 18.18
C THR A 2 7.82 75.65 16.67
N ARG A 3 8.83 75.14 15.96
CA ARG A 3 8.69 74.64 14.59
C ARG A 3 7.73 73.45 14.61
N ALA A 4 6.43 73.71 14.55
CA ALA A 4 5.43 72.69 14.26
C ALA A 4 5.81 72.06 12.91
N ARG A 5 6.19 70.77 12.90
CA ARG A 5 6.47 70.03 11.67
C ARG A 5 5.17 69.97 10.86
N PRO A 6 5.01 70.73 9.75
CA PRO A 6 3.71 70.88 9.08
C PRO A 6 3.18 69.55 8.53
N LEU A 7 4.09 68.62 8.24
CA LEU A 7 3.79 67.23 7.85
C LEU A 7 2.92 66.46 8.85
N ARG A 8 2.99 66.75 10.16
CA ARG A 8 2.16 66.06 11.17
C ARG A 8 0.70 66.52 11.16
N LEU A 9 0.41 67.71 10.60
CA LEU A 9 -0.95 68.26 10.55
C LEU A 9 -1.74 67.78 9.32
N ILE A 10 -1.06 67.23 8.31
CA ILE A 10 -1.66 66.80 7.04
C ILE A 10 -2.74 65.72 7.23
N PRO A 11 -2.52 64.64 8.00
CA PRO A 11 -3.55 63.62 8.21
C PRO A 11 -4.78 64.18 8.93
N GLY A 12 -4.58 65.09 9.90
CA GLY A 12 -5.66 65.74 10.63
C GLY A 12 -6.50 66.65 9.74
N LEU A 13 -5.86 67.40 8.84
CA LEU A 13 -6.54 68.22 7.84
C LEU A 13 -7.29 67.37 6.81
N ALA A 14 -6.69 66.26 6.36
CA ALA A 14 -7.35 65.30 5.47
C ALA A 14 -8.58 64.67 6.12
N ALA A 15 -8.51 64.31 7.40
CA ALA A 15 -9.63 63.78 8.17
C ALA A 15 -10.78 64.79 8.31
N LEU A 16 -10.46 66.04 8.69
CA LEU A 16 -11.42 67.14 8.77
C LEU A 16 -12.08 67.41 7.42
N HIS A 17 -11.30 67.32 6.35
CA HIS A 17 -11.78 67.49 4.99
C HIS A 17 -12.77 66.39 4.58
N LEU A 18 -12.43 65.10 4.80
CA LEU A 18 -13.34 63.99 4.55
C LEU A 18 -14.64 64.11 5.35
N ARG A 19 -14.57 64.63 6.58
CA ARG A 19 -15.75 64.89 7.41
C ARG A 19 -16.59 66.06 6.89
N HIS A 20 -15.97 67.10 6.33
CA HIS A 20 -16.70 68.22 5.73
C HIS A 20 -17.45 67.77 4.46
N GLU A 21 -16.79 66.99 3.60
CA GLU A 21 -17.39 66.37 2.41
C GLU A 21 -17.94 64.96 2.69
N TRP A 22 -18.73 64.80 3.75
CA TRP A 22 -19.16 63.48 4.21
C TRP A 22 -19.99 62.70 3.18
N ILE A 23 -20.77 63.37 2.32
CA ILE A 23 -21.59 62.73 1.28
C ILE A 23 -20.70 62.07 0.22
N LEU A 24 -19.70 62.80 -0.29
CA LEU A 24 -18.73 62.28 -1.26
C LEU A 24 -17.89 61.17 -0.65
N THR A 25 -17.43 61.36 0.59
CA THR A 25 -16.68 60.35 1.34
C THR A 25 -17.50 59.07 1.52
N LEU A 26 -18.77 59.19 1.91
CA LEU A 26 -19.67 58.04 2.09
C LEU A 26 -19.89 57.31 0.76
N CYS A 27 -20.15 58.03 -0.33
CA CYS A 27 -20.31 57.45 -1.66
C CYS A 27 -19.07 56.66 -2.10
N LEU A 28 -17.87 57.21 -1.86
CA LEU A 28 -16.59 56.57 -2.15
C LEU A 28 -16.35 55.31 -1.32
N VAL A 29 -16.66 55.38 -0.01
CA VAL A 29 -16.55 54.23 0.90
C VAL A 29 -17.52 53.12 0.48
N ILE A 30 -18.77 53.47 0.15
CA ILE A 30 -19.78 52.51 -0.34
C ILE A 30 -19.34 51.90 -1.67
N ALA A 31 -18.87 52.70 -2.63
CA ALA A 31 -18.40 52.19 -3.92
C ALA A 31 -17.24 51.21 -3.76
N LEU A 32 -16.28 51.51 -2.88
CA LEU A 32 -15.16 50.63 -2.59
C LEU A 32 -15.63 49.36 -1.85
N ALA A 33 -16.52 49.49 -0.87
CA ALA A 33 -17.11 48.36 -0.15
C ALA A 33 -17.94 47.46 -1.08
N ALA A 34 -18.65 48.02 -2.05
CA ALA A 34 -19.45 47.28 -3.04
C ALA A 34 -18.59 46.45 -4.01
N VAL A 35 -17.31 46.80 -4.17
CA VAL A 35 -16.34 45.97 -4.92
C VAL A 35 -15.68 44.93 -4.01
N ILE A 36 -15.27 45.34 -2.81
CA ILE A 36 -14.52 44.47 -1.88
C ILE A 36 -15.41 43.36 -1.32
N SER A 37 -16.62 43.68 -0.86
CA SER A 37 -17.49 42.73 -0.15
C SER A 37 -17.85 41.51 -1.01
N PRO A 38 -18.34 41.65 -2.27
CA PRO A 38 -18.61 40.49 -3.12
C PRO A 38 -17.39 39.63 -3.41
N LEU A 39 -16.20 40.24 -3.58
CA LEU A 39 -14.95 39.48 -3.79
C LEU A 39 -14.58 38.64 -2.57
N LEU A 40 -14.72 39.22 -1.36
CA LEU A 40 -14.47 38.50 -0.11
C LEU A 40 -15.49 37.37 0.10
N VAL A 41 -16.78 37.61 -0.19
CA VAL A 41 -17.83 36.58 -0.09
C VAL A 41 -17.56 35.44 -1.06
N LEU A 42 -17.23 35.74 -2.31
CA LEU A 42 -16.91 34.78 -3.35
C LEU A 42 -15.71 33.91 -2.95
N LEU A 43 -14.65 34.52 -2.40
CA LEU A 43 -13.48 33.81 -1.90
C LEU A 43 -13.77 32.97 -0.65
N GLY A 44 -14.64 33.48 0.23
CA GLY A 44 -15.11 32.79 1.41
C GLY A 44 -15.95 31.56 1.07
N LEU A 45 -16.83 31.67 0.07
CA LEU A 45 -17.62 30.57 -0.48
C LEU A 45 -16.73 29.52 -1.15
N LYS A 46 -15.73 29.95 -1.93
CA LYS A 46 -14.74 29.04 -2.51
C LYS A 46 -14.12 28.19 -1.41
N HIS A 47 -13.52 28.83 -0.42
CA HIS A 47 -12.76 28.12 0.60
C HIS A 47 -13.67 27.30 1.49
N GLY A 48 -14.81 27.82 1.94
CA GLY A 48 -15.73 27.07 2.79
C GLY A 48 -16.30 25.84 2.08
N THR A 49 -16.89 25.99 0.89
CA THR A 49 -17.46 24.85 0.16
C THR A 49 -16.41 23.82 -0.25
N ILE A 50 -15.25 24.24 -0.74
CA ILE A 50 -14.18 23.30 -1.15
C ILE A 50 -13.56 22.63 0.07
N HIS A 51 -13.33 23.35 1.17
CA HIS A 51 -12.79 22.76 2.39
C HIS A 51 -13.76 21.74 2.97
N THR A 52 -15.05 22.05 3.05
CA THR A 52 -16.08 21.11 3.52
C THR A 52 -16.20 19.87 2.61
N LEU A 53 -16.24 20.05 1.28
CA LEU A 53 -16.29 18.90 0.36
C LEU A 53 -14.99 18.09 0.42
N ARG A 54 -13.84 18.76 0.50
CA ARG A 54 -12.53 18.10 0.54
C ARG A 54 -12.31 17.39 1.87
N GLU A 55 -12.60 18.02 3.02
CA GLU A 55 -12.50 17.38 4.33
C GLU A 55 -13.40 16.16 4.38
N ARG A 56 -14.68 16.27 4.03
CA ARG A 56 -15.59 15.11 4.03
C ARG A 56 -15.10 13.95 3.17
N LEU A 57 -14.43 14.23 2.05
CA LEU A 57 -13.89 13.19 1.16
C LEU A 57 -12.48 12.71 1.55
N VAL A 58 -11.64 13.58 2.13
CA VAL A 58 -10.29 13.27 2.62
C VAL A 58 -10.38 12.44 3.91
N GLU A 59 -11.32 12.78 4.79
CA GLU A 59 -11.62 12.06 6.03
C GLU A 59 -12.31 10.71 5.79
N ASP A 60 -12.73 10.42 4.56
CA ASP A 60 -13.26 9.12 4.19
C ASP A 60 -12.15 8.27 3.54
N PRO A 61 -11.61 7.26 4.26
CA PRO A 61 -10.56 6.40 3.75
C PRO A 61 -10.96 5.66 2.48
N VAL A 62 -12.25 5.43 2.23
CA VAL A 62 -12.74 4.69 1.06
C VAL A 62 -12.30 5.36 -0.25
N PHE A 63 -12.26 6.69 -0.31
CA PHE A 63 -11.81 7.41 -1.50
C PHE A 63 -10.28 7.42 -1.68
N ARG A 64 -9.53 7.05 -0.63
CA ARG A 64 -8.07 6.89 -0.68
C ARG A 64 -7.64 5.46 -0.96
N GLU A 65 -8.58 4.51 -0.99
CA GLU A 65 -8.30 3.09 -1.22
C GLU A 65 -8.04 2.80 -2.71
N ILE A 66 -6.99 2.02 -2.97
CA ILE A 66 -6.69 1.42 -4.26
C ILE A 66 -6.54 -0.08 -4.05
N ARG A 67 -7.31 -0.88 -4.79
CA ARG A 67 -7.30 -2.35 -4.70
C ARG A 67 -7.19 -2.98 -6.08
N PRO A 68 -6.61 -4.18 -6.23
CA PRO A 68 -6.51 -4.84 -7.52
C PRO A 68 -7.90 -5.20 -8.08
N ALA A 69 -8.08 -5.02 -9.38
CA ALA A 69 -9.30 -5.41 -10.09
C ALA A 69 -9.35 -6.92 -10.39
N GLN A 70 -8.17 -7.55 -10.46
CA GLN A 70 -8.02 -8.96 -10.77
C GLN A 70 -7.10 -9.63 -9.73
N THR A 71 -7.40 -10.89 -9.41
CA THR A 71 -6.51 -11.72 -8.59
C THR A 71 -5.29 -12.12 -9.41
N ARG A 72 -4.10 -11.82 -8.92
CA ARG A 72 -2.82 -12.20 -9.53
C ARG A 72 -1.76 -12.37 -8.46
N GLU A 73 -0.66 -13.00 -8.81
CA GLU A 73 0.46 -13.19 -7.88
C GLU A 73 1.35 -11.94 -7.79
N PHE A 74 1.65 -11.50 -6.58
CA PHE A 74 2.54 -10.39 -6.25
C PHE A 74 3.65 -10.92 -5.34
N LYS A 75 4.90 -10.81 -5.79
CA LYS A 75 6.04 -11.26 -4.98
C LYS A 75 6.30 -10.31 -3.80
N PRO A 76 6.87 -10.79 -2.68
CA PRO A 76 7.21 -9.94 -1.53
C PRO A 76 8.02 -8.70 -1.89
N GLU A 77 8.98 -8.81 -2.81
CA GLU A 77 9.87 -7.70 -3.20
C GLU A 77 9.10 -6.56 -3.88
N TRP A 78 7.94 -6.86 -4.50
CA TRP A 78 7.07 -5.83 -5.07
C TRP A 78 6.47 -4.94 -3.98
N PHE A 79 6.11 -5.50 -2.83
CA PHE A 79 5.58 -4.72 -1.71
C PHE A 79 6.64 -3.81 -1.10
N GLU A 80 7.89 -4.29 -1.02
CA GLU A 80 9.03 -3.48 -0.58
C GLU A 80 9.24 -2.29 -1.52
N ASP A 81 9.30 -2.51 -2.84
CA ASP A 81 9.43 -1.41 -3.81
C ASP A 81 8.27 -0.41 -3.72
N VAL A 82 7.04 -0.90 -3.76
CA VAL A 82 5.84 -0.05 -3.75
C VAL A 82 5.78 0.77 -2.47
N SER A 83 6.11 0.21 -1.31
CA SER A 83 6.09 0.94 -0.02
C SER A 83 6.96 2.20 0.00
N THR A 84 7.95 2.31 -0.90
CA THR A 84 8.82 3.50 -1.01
C THR A 84 8.26 4.61 -1.89
N TRP A 85 7.15 4.37 -2.60
CA TRP A 85 6.61 5.34 -3.54
C TRP A 85 6.00 6.57 -2.84
N PRO A 86 6.19 7.78 -3.39
CA PRO A 86 5.59 8.98 -2.83
C PRO A 86 4.05 8.91 -2.90
N GLY A 87 3.39 9.30 -1.81
CA GLY A 87 1.93 9.35 -1.73
C GLY A 87 1.26 8.10 -1.16
N ILE A 88 1.99 7.01 -0.88
CA ILE A 88 1.42 5.83 -0.21
C ILE A 88 1.38 6.04 1.30
N GLY A 89 0.18 5.97 1.87
CA GLY A 89 -0.03 6.06 3.32
C GLY A 89 -0.10 4.70 4.02
N PHE A 90 -0.54 3.66 3.33
CA PHE A 90 -0.63 2.31 3.88
C PHE A 90 -0.62 1.27 2.76
N LEU A 91 0.04 0.13 3.00
CA LEU A 91 0.08 -0.99 2.08
C LEU A 91 0.14 -2.30 2.88
N THR A 92 -0.77 -3.22 2.59
CA THR A 92 -0.72 -4.59 3.11
C THR A 92 -1.09 -5.59 2.03
N PRO A 93 -0.42 -6.75 1.92
CA PRO A 93 -0.82 -7.81 1.00
C PRO A 93 -2.16 -8.44 1.41
N THR A 94 -2.82 -9.09 0.44
CA THR A 94 -4.04 -9.86 0.66
C THR A 94 -3.94 -11.28 0.10
N ILE A 95 -4.81 -12.15 0.62
CA ILE A 95 -4.96 -13.56 0.23
C ILE A 95 -5.99 -13.74 -0.89
N LEU A 96 -6.20 -14.98 -1.33
CA LEU A 96 -7.25 -15.34 -2.30
C LEU A 96 -8.64 -14.90 -1.81
N PRO A 97 -9.48 -14.30 -2.67
CA PRO A 97 -10.86 -13.92 -2.31
C PRO A 97 -11.72 -15.09 -1.81
N LEU A 98 -11.47 -16.32 -2.27
CA LEU A 98 -12.17 -17.51 -1.77
C LEU A 98 -11.70 -17.91 -0.36
N SER A 99 -10.45 -17.60 -0.03
CA SER A 99 -9.87 -17.86 1.30
C SER A 99 -10.23 -16.77 2.30
N SER A 100 -10.66 -15.58 1.84
CA SER A 100 -11.01 -14.44 2.70
C SER A 100 -12.40 -14.49 3.34
N VAL A 101 -13.16 -15.58 3.25
CA VAL A 101 -14.44 -15.71 3.98
C VAL A 101 -14.25 -16.53 5.24
N LEU A 102 -14.49 -15.95 6.42
CA LEU A 102 -14.31 -16.61 7.71
C LEU A 102 -15.66 -16.86 8.39
N SER A 103 -15.85 -18.06 8.96
CA SER A 103 -16.98 -18.31 9.86
C SER A 103 -16.60 -17.83 11.25
N VAL A 104 -17.42 -16.95 11.81
CA VAL A 104 -17.22 -16.41 13.16
C VAL A 104 -18.40 -16.82 14.01
N VAL A 105 -18.11 -17.45 15.14
CA VAL A 105 -19.11 -18.00 16.06
C VAL A 105 -19.03 -17.27 17.38
N ARG A 106 -20.18 -16.85 17.90
CA ARG A 106 -20.28 -16.28 19.24
C ARG A 106 -20.23 -17.41 20.27
N THR A 107 -19.33 -17.30 21.24
CA THR A 107 -18.97 -18.39 22.18
C THR A 107 -20.08 -18.78 23.14
N ASP A 108 -20.92 -17.85 23.56
CA ASP A 108 -22.00 -18.04 24.55
C ASP A 108 -23.29 -18.68 23.97
N THR A 109 -23.62 -18.34 22.72
CA THR A 109 -24.89 -18.64 22.06
C THR A 109 -24.73 -19.66 20.94
N GLY A 110 -23.50 -19.89 20.49
CA GLY A 110 -23.20 -20.73 19.33
C GLY A 110 -23.67 -20.13 18.00
N LYS A 111 -24.12 -18.87 17.97
CA LYS A 111 -24.56 -18.20 16.75
C LYS A 111 -23.36 -18.00 15.82
N GLY A 112 -23.42 -18.54 14.61
CA GLY A 112 -22.38 -18.40 13.59
C GLY A 112 -22.81 -17.51 12.43
N GLU A 113 -21.90 -16.66 11.97
CA GLU A 113 -22.05 -15.80 10.78
C GLU A 113 -20.82 -15.94 9.87
N LEU A 114 -20.93 -15.51 8.61
CA LEU A 114 -19.83 -15.46 7.66
C LEU A 114 -19.43 -14.01 7.40
N PHE A 115 -18.14 -13.70 7.60
CA PHE A 115 -17.59 -12.35 7.41
C PHE A 115 -16.41 -12.37 6.43
N ASP A 116 -16.21 -11.24 5.75
CA ASP A 116 -14.99 -11.03 4.97
C ASP A 116 -13.83 -10.76 5.93
N LEU A 117 -12.82 -11.63 5.88
CA LEU A 117 -11.56 -11.54 6.58
C LEU A 117 -10.59 -10.68 5.77
N ILE A 118 -10.28 -9.50 6.31
CA ILE A 118 -9.42 -8.51 5.67
C ILE A 118 -8.13 -8.36 6.48
N PRO A 119 -6.94 -8.45 5.86
CA PRO A 119 -5.70 -8.20 6.56
C PRO A 119 -5.55 -6.71 6.87
N THR A 120 -4.94 -6.43 8.03
CA THR A 120 -4.55 -5.09 8.44
C THR A 120 -3.13 -5.11 9.02
N ALA A 121 -2.55 -3.93 9.16
CA ALA A 121 -1.22 -3.71 9.69
C ALA A 121 -1.14 -2.32 10.34
N ALA A 122 0.02 -1.99 10.91
CA ALA A 122 0.27 -0.67 11.49
C ALA A 122 0.03 0.44 10.46
N GLY A 123 -0.62 1.52 10.89
CA GLY A 123 -0.89 2.69 10.04
C GLY A 123 -2.12 2.59 9.15
N ASP A 124 -3.00 1.59 9.33
CA ASP A 124 -4.24 1.44 8.56
C ASP A 124 -5.21 2.62 8.80
N PRO A 125 -5.41 3.52 7.82
CA PRO A 125 -6.23 4.71 8.02
C PRO A 125 -7.71 4.36 8.21
N LEU A 126 -8.18 3.25 7.62
CA LEU A 126 -9.58 2.84 7.78
C LEU A 126 -9.91 2.48 9.23
N LEU A 127 -8.99 1.83 9.94
CA LEU A 127 -9.22 1.45 11.33
C LEU A 127 -9.03 2.66 12.24
N LEU A 128 -7.88 3.33 12.11
CA LEU A 128 -7.45 4.41 13.02
C LEU A 128 -8.37 5.62 12.98
N GLU A 129 -8.89 5.99 11.81
CA GLU A 129 -9.77 7.14 11.67
C GLU A 129 -11.22 6.82 12.10
N ASN A 130 -11.60 5.54 12.19
CA ASN A 130 -12.97 5.11 12.50
C ASN A 130 -13.15 4.53 13.91
N GLY A 131 -12.34 5.01 14.87
CA GLY A 131 -12.43 4.61 16.28
C GLY A 131 -11.91 3.20 16.57
N GLY A 132 -11.21 2.59 15.61
CA GLY A 132 -10.55 1.30 15.77
C GLY A 132 -9.10 1.40 16.22
N THR A 133 -8.53 0.26 16.55
CA THR A 133 -7.10 0.05 16.80
C THR A 133 -6.56 -0.97 15.80
N VAL A 134 -5.25 -1.05 15.63
CA VAL A 134 -4.66 -2.14 14.84
C VAL A 134 -4.60 -3.38 15.74
N PRO A 135 -5.27 -4.50 15.39
CA PRO A 135 -5.30 -5.70 16.21
C PRO A 135 -3.94 -6.38 16.27
N GLU A 136 -3.60 -6.96 17.43
CA GLU A 136 -2.45 -7.85 17.61
C GLU A 136 -2.82 -9.32 17.30
N ASP A 137 -1.86 -10.23 17.43
CA ASP A 137 -2.11 -11.66 17.20
C ASP A 137 -3.08 -12.21 18.27
N GLY A 138 -4.17 -12.84 17.84
CA GLY A 138 -5.25 -13.26 18.73
C GLY A 138 -6.34 -12.20 18.92
N GLU A 139 -6.22 -11.04 18.28
CA GLU A 139 -7.26 -10.00 18.27
C GLU A 139 -7.86 -9.82 16.88
N ALA A 140 -9.03 -9.18 16.84
CA ALA A 140 -9.68 -8.74 15.62
C ALA A 140 -10.50 -7.47 15.82
N VAL A 141 -10.69 -6.72 14.74
CA VAL A 141 -11.55 -5.53 14.70
C VAL A 141 -12.74 -5.79 13.79
N LEU A 142 -13.94 -5.45 14.25
CA LEU A 142 -15.18 -5.71 13.52
C LEU A 142 -15.76 -4.43 12.94
N THR A 143 -16.41 -4.52 11.77
CA THR A 143 -17.32 -3.44 11.34
C THR A 143 -18.55 -3.38 12.22
N ALA A 144 -19.20 -2.20 12.31
CA ALA A 144 -20.47 -2.06 13.02
C ALA A 144 -21.53 -3.08 12.56
N GLU A 145 -21.55 -3.43 11.27
CA GLU A 145 -22.47 -4.42 10.73
C GLU A 145 -22.12 -5.85 11.17
N ALA A 146 -20.83 -6.23 11.21
CA ALA A 146 -20.41 -7.54 11.73
C ALA A 146 -20.75 -7.69 13.22
N SER A 147 -20.46 -6.65 14.02
CA SER A 147 -20.83 -6.57 15.43
C SER A 147 -22.34 -6.70 15.63
N ARG A 148 -23.16 -5.96 14.85
CA ARG A 148 -24.64 -6.04 14.91
C ARG A 148 -25.18 -7.42 14.57
N ARG A 149 -24.66 -8.05 13.50
CA ARG A 149 -25.12 -9.38 13.05
C ARG A 149 -24.78 -10.46 14.06
N LEU A 150 -23.55 -10.47 14.57
CA LEU A 150 -23.13 -11.46 15.57
C LEU A 150 -23.69 -11.15 16.97
N GLY A 151 -23.95 -9.87 17.25
CA GLY A 151 -24.42 -9.34 18.53
C GLY A 151 -23.31 -9.16 19.56
N VAL A 152 -22.07 -8.88 19.13
CA VAL A 152 -20.89 -8.80 20.01
C VAL A 152 -20.34 -7.38 20.10
N ALA A 153 -19.74 -7.03 21.24
CA ALA A 153 -19.13 -5.73 21.49
C ALA A 153 -17.60 -5.81 21.58
N ALA A 154 -16.93 -4.66 21.61
CA ALA A 154 -15.50 -4.60 21.90
C ALA A 154 -15.21 -5.13 23.32
N GLY A 155 -14.13 -5.89 23.46
CA GLY A 155 -13.73 -6.59 24.68
C GLY A 155 -14.31 -7.99 24.83
N GLU A 156 -15.20 -8.44 23.94
CA GLU A 156 -15.76 -9.79 23.97
C GLU A 156 -14.95 -10.77 23.12
N GLU A 157 -15.04 -12.06 23.44
CA GLU A 157 -14.36 -13.14 22.72
C GLU A 157 -15.29 -13.77 21.67
N ILE A 158 -14.76 -13.95 20.46
CA ILE A 158 -15.41 -14.64 19.34
C ILE A 158 -14.57 -15.83 18.92
N LEU A 159 -15.20 -16.85 18.33
CA LEU A 159 -14.51 -18.03 17.84
C LEU A 159 -14.40 -17.98 16.32
N ALA A 160 -13.18 -17.82 15.80
CA ALA A 160 -12.91 -17.95 14.38
C ALA A 160 -12.86 -19.44 14.00
N ARG A 161 -13.78 -19.87 13.14
CA ARG A 161 -13.88 -21.25 12.63
C ARG A 161 -13.47 -21.28 11.15
N VAL A 162 -12.36 -21.95 10.88
CA VAL A 162 -11.82 -22.16 9.53
C VAL A 162 -12.12 -23.58 9.09
N THR A 163 -12.84 -23.76 7.98
CA THR A 163 -13.21 -25.08 7.47
C THR A 163 -12.52 -25.41 6.15
N ARG A 164 -12.22 -26.69 5.93
CA ARG A 164 -11.69 -27.22 4.66
C ARG A 164 -12.23 -28.61 4.37
N SER A 165 -12.11 -29.07 3.13
CA SER A 165 -12.43 -30.45 2.72
C SER A 165 -11.13 -31.17 2.32
N ARG A 166 -10.82 -32.30 2.97
CA ARG A 166 -9.62 -33.09 2.70
C ARG A 166 -9.96 -34.58 2.71
N GLY A 167 -9.62 -35.30 1.64
CA GLY A 167 -9.91 -36.73 1.52
C GLY A 167 -11.40 -37.09 1.66
N GLY A 168 -12.31 -36.21 1.24
CA GLY A 168 -13.75 -36.37 1.38
C GLY A 168 -14.30 -36.12 2.80
N ARG A 169 -13.47 -35.65 3.74
CA ARG A 169 -13.87 -35.29 5.11
C ARG A 169 -13.74 -33.79 5.33
N THR A 170 -14.72 -33.20 5.99
CA THR A 170 -14.64 -31.80 6.43
C THR A 170 -13.81 -31.72 7.72
N GLU A 171 -12.80 -30.86 7.72
CA GLU A 171 -11.99 -30.55 8.88
C GLU A 171 -12.23 -29.08 9.27
N ALA A 172 -12.20 -28.78 10.57
CA ALA A 172 -12.36 -27.44 11.10
C ALA A 172 -11.25 -27.14 12.10
N ALA A 173 -10.65 -25.96 11.98
CA ALA A 173 -9.77 -25.38 12.97
C ALA A 173 -10.50 -24.21 13.63
N GLU A 174 -10.37 -24.10 14.95
CA GLU A 174 -10.99 -23.03 15.73
C GLU A 174 -9.92 -22.25 16.49
N LEU A 175 -10.10 -20.94 16.57
CA LEU A 175 -9.22 -20.05 17.31
C LEU A 175 -10.06 -18.95 17.98
N PRO A 176 -9.95 -18.76 19.31
CA PRO A 176 -10.56 -17.63 19.98
C PRO A 176 -9.85 -16.34 19.57
N LEU A 177 -10.63 -15.30 19.29
CA LEU A 177 -10.16 -13.95 18.99
C LEU A 177 -10.85 -12.95 19.92
N LEU A 178 -10.09 -12.03 20.49
CA LEU A 178 -10.62 -10.90 21.23
C LEU A 178 -11.06 -9.79 20.26
N VAL A 179 -12.28 -9.27 20.42
CA VAL A 179 -12.74 -8.11 19.65
C VAL A 179 -12.09 -6.85 20.23
N ALA A 180 -10.96 -6.41 19.66
CA ALA A 180 -10.23 -5.25 20.15
C ALA A 180 -11.04 -3.95 20.00
N ALA A 181 -11.76 -3.80 18.89
CA ALA A 181 -12.60 -2.64 18.62
C ALA A 181 -13.76 -2.97 17.66
N VAL A 182 -14.79 -2.13 17.69
CA VAL A 182 -15.86 -2.09 16.68
C VAL A 182 -15.81 -0.73 16.00
N LEU A 183 -15.65 -0.74 14.67
CA LEU A 183 -15.53 0.48 13.88
C LEU A 183 -16.85 1.25 13.82
N ASP A 184 -16.75 2.57 13.64
CA ASP A 184 -17.89 3.44 13.35
C ASP A 184 -18.66 2.95 12.10
N PRO A 185 -20.01 3.06 12.05
CA PRO A 185 -20.80 2.70 10.87
C PRO A 185 -20.34 3.32 9.55
N ARG A 186 -19.66 4.48 9.59
CA ARG A 186 -19.10 5.14 8.40
C ARG A 186 -17.94 4.36 7.76
N ALA A 187 -17.28 3.45 8.49
CA ALA A 187 -16.18 2.65 7.98
C ALA A 187 -16.60 1.64 6.89
N GLY A 188 -17.88 1.28 6.84
CA GLY A 188 -18.42 0.40 5.81
C GLY A 188 -19.70 -0.31 6.21
N SER A 189 -20.53 -0.61 5.21
CA SER A 189 -21.82 -1.31 5.37
C SER A 189 -21.72 -2.83 5.32
N LEU A 190 -20.57 -3.37 4.90
CA LEU A 190 -20.37 -4.81 4.79
C LEU A 190 -19.91 -5.42 6.13
N PRO A 191 -20.34 -6.65 6.44
CA PRO A 191 -19.89 -7.34 7.63
C PRO A 191 -18.47 -7.89 7.42
N ARG A 192 -17.47 -7.22 8.00
CA ARG A 192 -16.05 -7.56 7.86
C ARG A 192 -15.36 -7.71 9.20
N ILE A 193 -14.33 -8.53 9.22
CA ILE A 193 -13.40 -8.74 10.32
C ILE A 193 -11.98 -8.41 9.84
N TYR A 194 -11.31 -7.49 10.53
CA TYR A 194 -9.93 -7.11 10.28
C TYR A 194 -9.03 -7.83 11.27
N ALA A 195 -7.96 -8.45 10.76
CA ALA A 195 -7.03 -9.22 11.57
C ALA A 195 -5.59 -9.07 11.05
N PRO A 196 -4.57 -9.38 11.86
CA PRO A 196 -3.17 -9.34 11.42
C PRO A 196 -2.91 -10.21 10.19
N LEU A 197 -2.00 -9.77 9.31
CA LEU A 197 -1.61 -10.53 8.13
C LEU A 197 -1.17 -11.97 8.47
N SER A 198 -0.48 -12.19 9.60
CA SER A 198 -0.07 -13.52 10.06
C SER A 198 -1.26 -14.48 10.15
N PHE A 199 -2.33 -14.05 10.83
CA PHE A 199 -3.56 -14.83 10.96
C PHE A 199 -4.23 -15.08 9.60
N VAL A 200 -4.36 -14.04 8.79
CA VAL A 200 -5.03 -14.15 7.48
C VAL A 200 -4.31 -15.14 6.56
N VAL A 201 -2.98 -15.15 6.57
CA VAL A 201 -2.19 -16.12 5.78
C VAL A 201 -2.30 -17.53 6.36
N ASP A 202 -2.33 -17.71 7.68
CA ASP A 202 -2.54 -19.03 8.29
C ASP A 202 -3.91 -19.61 7.92
N VAL A 203 -4.95 -18.76 7.84
CA VAL A 203 -6.29 -19.14 7.39
C VAL A 203 -6.27 -19.64 5.94
N GLU A 204 -5.60 -18.91 5.04
CA GLU A 204 -5.43 -19.34 3.65
C GLU A 204 -4.67 -20.67 3.56
N ALA A 205 -3.52 -20.77 4.23
CA ALA A 205 -2.69 -21.97 4.23
C ALA A 205 -3.47 -23.20 4.70
N TYR A 206 -4.24 -23.06 5.80
CA TYR A 206 -5.08 -24.14 6.29
C TYR A 206 -6.13 -24.56 5.28
N LYS A 207 -6.84 -23.60 4.66
CA LYS A 207 -7.86 -23.87 3.64
C LYS A 207 -7.29 -24.56 2.41
N GLU A 208 -6.05 -24.26 2.04
CA GLU A 208 -5.33 -24.93 0.95
C GLU A 208 -4.79 -26.32 1.31
N GLY A 209 -4.92 -26.74 2.58
CA GLY A 209 -4.52 -28.07 3.05
C GLY A 209 -3.21 -28.11 3.84
N TYR A 210 -2.50 -26.99 3.94
CA TYR A 210 -1.25 -26.88 4.70
C TYR A 210 -1.50 -26.83 6.21
N ALA A 211 -0.47 -27.12 7.00
CA ALA A 211 -0.45 -26.92 8.44
C ALA A 211 -0.15 -25.45 8.78
N ALA A 212 -0.68 -24.96 9.90
CA ALA A 212 -0.27 -23.70 10.50
C ALA A 212 0.29 -23.98 11.92
N PRO A 213 1.59 -24.32 12.04
CA PRO A 213 2.19 -24.79 13.29
C PRO A 213 2.09 -23.77 14.43
N ALA A 214 2.22 -22.48 14.13
CA ALA A 214 2.08 -21.39 15.11
C ALA A 214 0.71 -21.37 15.79
N ARG A 215 -0.32 -21.93 15.13
CA ARG A 215 -1.69 -22.06 15.65
C ARG A 215 -2.03 -23.47 16.14
N GLY A 216 -1.10 -24.42 16.02
CA GLY A 216 -1.37 -25.83 16.27
C GLY A 216 -2.32 -26.49 15.25
N TRP A 217 -2.56 -25.86 14.10
CA TRP A 217 -3.47 -26.41 13.10
C TRP A 217 -2.78 -27.47 12.25
N THR A 218 -3.32 -28.69 12.28
CA THR A 218 -2.76 -29.82 11.53
C THR A 218 -3.01 -29.68 10.03
N GLY A 219 -2.12 -30.19 9.21
CA GLY A 219 -2.22 -30.18 7.75
C GLY A 219 -0.98 -30.79 7.13
N ASP A 220 -0.82 -30.62 5.82
CA ASP A 220 0.44 -30.96 5.17
C ASP A 220 1.52 -30.03 5.72
N THR A 221 2.63 -30.59 6.20
CA THR A 221 3.69 -29.82 6.84
C THR A 221 4.26 -28.77 5.89
N PRO A 222 4.67 -27.59 6.39
CA PRO A 222 5.45 -26.65 5.59
C PRO A 222 6.81 -27.24 5.20
N GLU A 223 7.23 -28.37 5.78
CA GLU A 223 8.37 -29.14 5.27
C GLU A 223 8.06 -29.68 3.86
N PRO A 224 8.94 -29.45 2.88
CA PRO A 224 8.78 -30.04 1.56
C PRO A 224 8.83 -31.57 1.67
N TYR A 225 7.83 -32.24 1.10
CA TYR A 225 7.87 -33.69 0.99
C TYR A 225 8.88 -34.09 -0.09
N ALA A 226 9.60 -35.18 0.12
CA ALA A 226 10.43 -35.77 -0.91
C ALA A 226 9.54 -36.40 -2.00
N SER A 227 9.73 -35.98 -3.24
CA SER A 227 9.03 -36.52 -4.40
C SER A 227 10.03 -37.15 -5.39
N PHE A 228 9.59 -38.15 -6.15
CA PHE A 228 10.44 -38.91 -7.07
C PHE A 228 9.73 -39.15 -8.40
N ASP A 229 10.51 -39.38 -9.46
CA ASP A 229 9.98 -39.71 -10.79
C ASP A 229 9.62 -41.20 -10.92
N GLY A 230 10.34 -42.04 -10.19
CA GLY A 230 10.12 -43.48 -10.15
C GLY A 230 10.99 -44.14 -9.09
N ALA A 231 11.03 -45.46 -9.11
CA ALA A 231 11.93 -46.25 -8.29
C ALA A 231 12.46 -47.47 -9.06
N VAL A 232 13.74 -47.75 -8.88
CA VAL A 232 14.37 -48.98 -9.37
C VAL A 232 14.30 -50.03 -8.27
N LEU A 233 13.71 -51.17 -8.58
CA LEU A 233 13.66 -52.35 -7.71
C LEU A 233 14.68 -53.38 -8.21
N LEU A 234 15.64 -53.72 -7.36
CA LEU A 234 16.68 -54.72 -7.62
C LEU A 234 16.47 -55.92 -6.71
N LEU A 235 16.56 -57.12 -7.28
CA LEU A 235 16.32 -58.38 -6.59
C LEU A 235 17.37 -59.42 -6.99
N PRO A 236 17.84 -60.28 -6.07
CA PRO A 236 18.72 -61.41 -6.42
C PRO A 236 18.05 -62.41 -7.36
N GLU A 237 16.72 -62.56 -7.27
CA GLU A 237 15.92 -63.45 -8.11
C GLU A 237 14.76 -62.68 -8.77
N PRO A 238 14.39 -63.01 -10.01
CA PRO A 238 13.29 -62.35 -10.70
C PRO A 238 11.94 -62.63 -10.04
N LEU A 239 11.04 -61.64 -10.06
CA LEU A 239 9.70 -61.80 -9.50
C LEU A 239 8.85 -62.75 -10.32
N SER A 240 7.99 -63.51 -9.63
CA SER A 240 6.89 -64.23 -10.30
C SER A 240 5.96 -63.23 -11.02
N PRO A 241 5.32 -63.61 -12.14
CA PRO A 241 4.38 -62.74 -12.85
C PRO A 241 3.24 -62.21 -11.97
N ILE A 242 2.79 -63.02 -10.99
CA ILE A 242 1.73 -62.65 -10.04
C ILE A 242 2.23 -61.56 -9.08
N THR A 243 3.39 -61.77 -8.46
CA THR A 243 3.98 -60.78 -7.55
C THR A 243 4.24 -59.47 -8.27
N ARG A 244 4.80 -59.54 -9.49
CA ARG A 244 5.09 -58.40 -10.35
C ARG A 244 3.83 -57.58 -10.66
N SER A 245 2.75 -58.24 -11.06
CA SER A 245 1.47 -57.57 -11.36
C SER A 245 0.84 -56.97 -10.09
N GLY A 246 1.04 -57.64 -8.94
CA GLY A 246 0.61 -57.13 -7.64
C GLY A 246 1.25 -55.79 -7.27
N LEU A 247 2.48 -55.49 -7.71
CA LEU A 247 3.19 -54.27 -7.31
C LEU A 247 2.59 -52.97 -7.83
N VAL A 248 1.77 -53.00 -8.88
CA VAL A 248 1.08 -51.80 -9.41
C VAL A 248 -0.35 -51.62 -8.87
N ILE A 249 -0.88 -52.61 -8.15
CA ILE A 249 -2.25 -52.57 -7.61
C ILE A 249 -2.24 -51.87 -6.25
N ASN A 250 -2.98 -50.78 -6.06
CA ASN A 250 -3.11 -50.07 -4.77
C ASN A 250 -1.77 -49.59 -4.14
N THR A 251 -0.75 -49.33 -4.94
CA THR A 251 0.55 -48.80 -4.48
C THR A 251 0.84 -47.39 -5.00
N GLY A 252 0.06 -46.92 -5.99
CA GLY A 252 0.24 -45.64 -6.68
C GLY A 252 1.22 -45.68 -7.85
N PHE A 253 1.87 -46.82 -8.10
CA PHE A 253 2.65 -47.04 -9.32
C PHE A 253 1.74 -47.48 -10.46
N GLY A 254 1.86 -46.85 -11.62
CA GLY A 254 1.04 -47.17 -12.80
C GLY A 254 1.63 -48.27 -13.67
N ARG A 255 2.96 -48.48 -13.64
CA ARG A 255 3.67 -49.42 -14.50
C ARG A 255 4.90 -50.01 -13.83
N ILE A 256 5.22 -51.25 -14.19
CA ILE A 256 6.48 -51.93 -13.90
C ILE A 256 7.11 -52.43 -15.21
N ALA A 257 8.37 -52.09 -15.47
CA ALA A 257 9.12 -52.49 -16.67
C ALA A 257 10.42 -53.19 -16.29
N ASP A 258 10.84 -54.21 -17.06
CA ASP A 258 12.19 -54.77 -16.92
C ASP A 258 13.19 -53.76 -17.47
N ILE A 259 14.31 -53.60 -16.80
CA ILE A 259 15.41 -52.74 -17.25
C ILE A 259 16.73 -53.50 -17.23
N THR A 260 17.64 -53.13 -18.11
CA THR A 260 19.02 -53.65 -18.12
C THR A 260 19.84 -52.97 -17.03
N GLU A 261 21.03 -53.52 -16.75
CA GLU A 261 22.01 -52.90 -15.85
C GLU A 261 22.38 -51.47 -16.30
N ASP A 262 22.58 -51.28 -17.60
CA ASP A 262 22.83 -49.95 -18.20
C ASP A 262 21.65 -49.01 -18.00
N GLY A 263 20.41 -49.50 -18.20
CA GLY A 263 19.20 -48.70 -17.99
C GLY A 263 18.98 -48.32 -16.52
N ALA A 264 19.36 -49.19 -15.58
CA ALA A 264 19.39 -48.85 -14.16
C ALA A 264 20.48 -47.80 -13.87
N GLY A 265 21.64 -47.90 -14.53
CA GLY A 265 22.73 -46.94 -14.48
C GLY A 265 22.33 -45.53 -14.92
N GLU A 266 21.57 -45.41 -16.01
CA GLU A 266 21.07 -44.12 -16.49
C GLU A 266 20.15 -43.41 -15.48
N LEU A 267 19.29 -44.18 -14.80
CA LEU A 267 18.32 -43.68 -13.82
C LEU A 267 18.97 -43.35 -12.47
N LEU A 268 19.85 -44.23 -11.96
CA LEU A 268 20.45 -44.11 -10.63
C LEU A 268 21.76 -43.29 -10.63
N GLY A 269 22.38 -43.11 -11.79
CA GLY A 269 23.71 -42.50 -11.91
C GLY A 269 24.87 -43.43 -11.55
N PHE A 270 24.60 -44.71 -11.26
CA PHE A 270 25.59 -45.76 -11.08
C PHE A 270 25.01 -47.12 -11.54
N SER A 271 25.86 -47.97 -12.12
CA SER A 271 25.43 -49.30 -12.57
C SER A 271 25.40 -50.28 -11.38
N PRO A 272 24.28 -50.99 -11.14
CA PRO A 272 24.23 -52.02 -10.11
C PRO A 272 25.10 -53.24 -10.48
N PRO A 273 25.48 -54.09 -9.51
CA PRO A 273 26.26 -55.29 -9.78
C PRO A 273 25.55 -56.25 -10.75
N PRO A 274 26.29 -57.01 -11.56
CA PRO A 274 25.70 -57.92 -12.51
C PRO A 274 24.98 -59.07 -11.83
N GLY A 275 23.91 -59.56 -12.47
CA GLY A 275 23.14 -60.72 -11.99
C GLY A 275 21.96 -60.40 -11.09
N LEU A 276 21.65 -59.12 -10.86
CA LEU A 276 20.40 -58.71 -10.20
C LEU A 276 19.27 -58.53 -11.23
N ALA A 277 18.08 -59.02 -10.91
CA ALA A 277 16.88 -58.69 -11.66
C ALA A 277 16.47 -57.24 -11.35
N ALA A 278 16.39 -56.40 -12.39
CA ALA A 278 16.12 -54.98 -12.25
C ALA A 278 14.77 -54.59 -12.88
N TYR A 279 13.97 -53.85 -12.14
CA TYR A 279 12.66 -53.36 -12.56
C TYR A 279 12.53 -51.85 -12.34
N ASN A 280 12.01 -51.12 -13.32
CA ASN A 280 11.59 -49.73 -13.14
C ASN A 280 10.11 -49.65 -12.77
N LEU A 281 9.82 -49.09 -11.60
CA LEU A 281 8.49 -48.75 -11.11
C LEU A 281 8.22 -47.26 -11.37
N LEU A 282 7.23 -46.95 -12.20
CA LEU A 282 6.92 -45.57 -12.59
C LEU A 282 5.41 -45.31 -12.63
N SER A 283 5.03 -44.04 -12.48
CA SER A 283 3.64 -43.59 -12.57
C SER A 283 3.57 -42.37 -13.48
N PRO A 284 3.23 -42.55 -14.78
CA PRO A 284 3.27 -41.45 -15.74
C PRO A 284 2.34 -40.32 -15.30
N GLY A 285 2.87 -39.11 -15.16
CA GLY A 285 2.11 -37.92 -14.77
C GLY A 285 1.81 -37.79 -13.27
N ALA A 286 2.36 -38.66 -12.42
CA ALA A 286 2.20 -38.58 -10.97
C ALA A 286 3.57 -38.65 -10.26
N SER A 287 3.74 -37.82 -9.23
CA SER A 287 4.93 -37.84 -8.38
C SER A 287 4.86 -39.02 -7.39
N ILE A 288 5.95 -39.77 -7.27
CA ILE A 288 6.09 -40.85 -6.30
C ILE A 288 6.50 -40.26 -4.94
N THR A 289 5.87 -40.71 -3.86
CA THR A 289 6.14 -40.26 -2.49
C THR A 289 6.62 -41.41 -1.60
N ALA A 290 7.08 -41.08 -0.38
CA ALA A 290 7.44 -42.08 0.63
C ALA A 290 6.31 -43.08 0.95
N SER A 291 5.04 -42.67 0.82
CA SER A 291 3.89 -43.56 1.03
C SER A 291 3.78 -44.66 -0.03
N ASN A 292 4.09 -44.32 -1.30
CA ASN A 292 4.08 -45.26 -2.42
C ASN A 292 5.19 -46.30 -2.27
N LEU A 293 6.40 -45.84 -1.90
CA LEU A 293 7.55 -46.71 -1.66
C LEU A 293 7.29 -47.68 -0.50
N ARG A 294 6.71 -47.18 0.61
CA ARG A 294 6.28 -48.04 1.73
C ARG A 294 5.25 -49.09 1.31
N ALA A 295 4.36 -48.79 0.37
CA ALA A 295 3.39 -49.77 -0.13
C ALA A 295 4.08 -50.92 -0.91
N ILE A 296 5.11 -50.60 -1.70
CA ILE A 296 5.95 -51.61 -2.35
C ILE A 296 6.69 -52.46 -1.31
N ASP A 297 7.28 -51.81 -0.30
CA ASP A 297 7.97 -52.53 0.77
C ASP A 297 7.07 -53.47 1.56
N GLN A 298 5.83 -53.06 1.81
CA GLN A 298 4.85 -53.93 2.47
C GLN A 298 4.50 -55.16 1.63
N LYS A 299 4.38 -55.00 0.31
CA LYS A 299 4.06 -56.12 -0.60
C LYS A 299 5.20 -57.09 -0.80
N LEU A 300 6.44 -56.62 -0.67
CA LEU A 300 7.62 -57.45 -0.84
C LEU A 300 8.15 -58.02 0.48
N ARG A 301 7.47 -57.81 1.62
CA ARG A 301 7.89 -58.38 2.92
C ARG A 301 8.32 -59.85 2.79
N GLY A 302 9.52 -60.17 3.27
CA GLY A 302 10.13 -61.49 3.15
C GLY A 302 11.03 -61.70 1.93
N HIS A 303 11.05 -60.78 0.96
CA HIS A 303 12.01 -60.77 -0.15
C HIS A 303 13.22 -59.88 0.16
N THR A 304 14.43 -60.43 -0.02
CA THR A 304 15.69 -59.68 -0.10
C THR A 304 15.67 -58.79 -1.34
N ARG A 305 15.83 -57.47 -1.16
CA ARG A 305 15.64 -56.48 -2.23
C ARG A 305 16.37 -55.18 -1.95
N VAL A 306 16.57 -54.40 -3.00
CA VAL A 306 16.93 -52.98 -2.90
C VAL A 306 15.89 -52.17 -3.68
N LEU A 307 15.29 -51.18 -3.03
CA LEU A 307 14.33 -50.26 -3.65
C LEU A 307 14.92 -48.85 -3.62
N LEU A 308 15.34 -48.35 -4.78
CA LEU A 308 16.01 -47.06 -4.91
C LEU A 308 15.11 -46.08 -5.68
N PRO A 309 14.52 -45.07 -5.01
CA PRO A 309 13.84 -44.01 -5.72
C PRO A 309 14.83 -43.15 -6.50
N TYR A 310 14.41 -42.59 -7.63
CA TYR A 310 15.26 -41.76 -8.47
C TYR A 310 14.57 -40.46 -8.92
N VAL A 311 15.41 -39.50 -9.31
CA VAL A 311 15.02 -38.20 -9.86
C VAL A 311 15.87 -37.96 -11.10
N SER A 312 15.24 -37.59 -12.22
CA SER A 312 15.96 -37.41 -13.50
C SER A 312 16.44 -35.99 -13.73
N ASP A 313 15.61 -34.99 -13.41
CA ASP A 313 15.78 -33.59 -13.85
C ASP A 313 16.10 -32.64 -12.69
N VAL A 314 17.13 -32.96 -11.90
CA VAL A 314 17.63 -32.07 -10.85
C VAL A 314 19.14 -31.87 -11.00
N GLU A 315 19.52 -30.63 -11.28
CA GLU A 315 20.89 -30.18 -11.38
C GLU A 315 21.12 -29.04 -10.39
N ILE A 316 22.33 -29.00 -9.83
CA ILE A 316 22.76 -27.92 -8.96
C ILE A 316 23.92 -27.17 -9.60
N ARG A 317 24.03 -25.88 -9.30
CA ARG A 317 25.19 -25.07 -9.66
C ARG A 317 26.13 -24.94 -8.48
N PHE A 318 27.41 -25.16 -8.75
CA PHE A 318 28.52 -24.90 -7.86
C PHE A 318 29.49 -23.94 -8.55
N GLY A 319 29.54 -22.69 -8.10
CA GLY A 319 30.24 -21.62 -8.83
C GLY A 319 29.59 -21.39 -10.21
N GLU A 320 30.37 -21.59 -11.27
CA GLU A 320 29.89 -21.53 -12.67
C GLU A 320 29.61 -22.91 -13.28
N GLU A 321 29.86 -24.00 -12.56
CA GLU A 321 29.70 -25.38 -13.06
C GLU A 321 28.32 -25.96 -12.70
N GLU A 322 27.69 -26.65 -13.65
CA GLU A 322 26.48 -27.44 -13.42
C GLU A 322 26.86 -28.90 -13.07
N LEU A 323 26.31 -29.40 -11.97
CA LEU A 323 26.61 -30.73 -11.42
C LEU A 323 25.32 -31.53 -11.27
N ARG A 324 25.34 -32.76 -11.80
CA ARG A 324 24.32 -33.76 -11.53
C ARG A 324 24.54 -34.39 -10.16
N LEU A 325 23.46 -34.67 -9.44
CA LEU A 325 23.50 -35.34 -8.14
C LEU A 325 23.07 -36.80 -8.25
N ILE A 326 23.66 -37.66 -7.42
CA ILE A 326 23.19 -39.04 -7.20
C ILE A 326 22.50 -39.08 -5.83
N GLY A 327 21.24 -39.49 -5.80
CA GLY A 327 20.48 -39.67 -4.57
C GLY A 327 20.59 -41.11 -4.08
N LEU A 328 21.28 -41.33 -2.96
CA LEU A 328 21.47 -42.68 -2.42
C LEU A 328 21.38 -42.67 -0.89
N SER A 329 20.51 -43.50 -0.33
CA SER A 329 20.40 -43.75 1.12
C SER A 329 20.25 -45.24 1.33
N VAL A 330 21.36 -45.93 1.65
CA VAL A 330 21.43 -47.39 1.74
C VAL A 330 21.91 -47.84 3.12
N ASP A 331 21.22 -48.82 3.69
CA ASP A 331 21.66 -49.49 4.92
C ASP A 331 22.74 -50.54 4.64
N GLU A 332 23.25 -51.19 5.70
CA GLU A 332 24.32 -52.17 5.60
C GLU A 332 23.95 -53.39 4.72
N GLU A 333 22.69 -53.84 4.77
CA GLU A 333 22.21 -54.98 3.97
C GLU A 333 22.14 -54.60 2.48
N GLN A 334 21.55 -53.45 2.18
CA GLN A 334 21.45 -52.92 0.82
C GLN A 334 22.82 -52.61 0.23
N ALA A 335 23.72 -52.04 1.02
CA ALA A 335 25.10 -51.75 0.64
C ALA A 335 25.84 -53.03 0.23
N GLY A 336 25.66 -54.12 0.99
CA GLY A 336 26.20 -55.44 0.65
C GLY A 336 25.70 -55.98 -0.70
N ILE A 337 24.39 -55.87 -0.97
CA ILE A 337 23.79 -56.31 -2.24
C ILE A 337 24.31 -55.48 -3.42
N LEU A 338 24.48 -54.17 -3.23
CA LEU A 338 24.96 -53.24 -4.27
C LEU A 338 26.48 -53.22 -4.45
N SER A 339 27.23 -53.93 -3.61
CA SER A 339 28.70 -53.83 -3.55
C SER A 339 29.19 -52.38 -3.38
N LEU A 340 28.45 -51.59 -2.59
CA LEU A 340 28.76 -50.21 -2.26
C LEU A 340 29.04 -50.09 -0.74
N PRO A 341 29.79 -49.07 -0.29
CA PRO A 341 29.85 -48.76 1.14
C PRO A 341 28.50 -48.25 1.64
N GLN A 342 28.20 -48.52 2.92
CA GLN A 342 27.04 -47.94 3.59
C GLN A 342 27.13 -46.41 3.56
N THR A 343 26.00 -45.73 3.32
CA THR A 343 25.97 -44.27 3.33
C THR A 343 26.11 -43.73 4.75
N PRO A 344 26.85 -42.62 4.98
CA PRO A 344 27.05 -42.04 6.32
C PRO A 344 25.74 -41.66 7.04
N TRP A 345 24.71 -41.30 6.27
CA TRP A 345 23.36 -40.97 6.76
C TRP A 345 22.41 -42.17 6.84
N GLY A 346 22.89 -43.39 6.57
CA GLY A 346 22.10 -44.62 6.65
C GLY A 346 21.10 -44.83 5.50
N GLY A 347 20.18 -45.77 5.70
CA GLY A 347 19.16 -46.17 4.72
C GLY A 347 17.99 -45.18 4.59
N TYR A 348 17.19 -45.36 3.53
CA TYR A 348 16.03 -44.52 3.26
C TYR A 348 15.00 -44.51 4.40
N THR A 349 14.69 -43.33 4.93
CA THR A 349 13.71 -43.12 6.01
C THR A 349 12.42 -42.47 5.54
N GLY A 350 12.43 -41.88 4.33
CA GLY A 350 11.28 -41.21 3.73
C GLY A 350 10.96 -39.83 4.28
N ARG A 351 11.82 -39.28 5.13
CA ARG A 351 11.85 -37.87 5.53
C ARG A 351 13.30 -37.42 5.58
N LEU A 352 13.60 -36.22 5.11
CA LEU A 352 14.93 -35.66 5.24
C LEU A 352 15.17 -35.34 6.73
N PRO A 353 16.12 -35.99 7.43
CA PRO A 353 16.36 -35.71 8.83
C PRO A 353 16.95 -34.30 9.00
N LEU A 354 16.59 -33.62 10.08
CA LEU A 354 17.03 -32.26 10.38
C LEU A 354 18.56 -32.15 10.33
N GLY A 355 19.07 -31.19 9.55
CA GLY A 355 20.49 -30.89 9.46
C GLY A 355 21.31 -31.78 8.52
N ILE A 356 20.76 -32.89 7.99
CA ILE A 356 21.49 -33.73 7.02
C ILE A 356 21.53 -33.01 5.68
N ARG A 357 22.68 -32.37 5.43
CA ARG A 357 23.08 -31.76 4.16
C ARG A 357 24.37 -32.40 3.66
N ASP A 358 24.58 -33.64 4.09
CA ASP A 358 25.81 -34.38 3.91
C ASP A 358 25.97 -34.77 2.46
N VAL A 359 27.20 -34.68 1.96
CA VAL A 359 27.55 -35.07 0.60
C VAL A 359 28.81 -35.91 0.60
N LEU A 360 28.82 -36.99 -0.16
CA LEU A 360 30.05 -37.70 -0.54
C LEU A 360 30.54 -37.13 -1.86
N TRP A 361 31.76 -36.62 -1.87
CA TRP A 361 32.32 -35.96 -3.04
C TRP A 361 33.09 -36.95 -3.94
N PRO A 362 33.04 -36.82 -5.28
CA PRO A 362 33.80 -37.68 -6.17
C PRO A 362 35.30 -37.65 -5.90
N SER A 363 35.91 -38.83 -5.76
CA SER A 363 37.36 -38.96 -5.49
C SER A 363 38.25 -38.46 -6.63
N ALA A 364 37.68 -38.37 -7.84
CA ALA A 364 38.36 -37.85 -9.02
C ALA A 364 38.57 -36.32 -9.00
N ARG A 365 37.93 -35.60 -8.07
CA ARG A 365 38.10 -34.15 -7.90
C ARG A 365 39.08 -33.86 -6.76
N GLU A 366 40.10 -33.04 -7.03
CA GLU A 366 41.19 -32.72 -6.09
C GLU A 366 40.85 -31.63 -5.06
N GLU A 367 39.71 -30.94 -5.19
CA GLU A 367 39.36 -29.82 -4.31
C GLU A 367 39.30 -30.20 -2.81
N VAL A 368 39.78 -29.29 -1.95
CA VAL A 368 39.87 -29.49 -0.50
C VAL A 368 38.50 -29.35 0.16
N LEU A 369 37.92 -30.48 0.57
CA LEU A 369 36.59 -30.61 1.15
C LEU A 369 36.58 -30.37 2.67
N GLN A 370 37.02 -29.20 3.13
CA GLN A 370 36.93 -28.82 4.55
C GLN A 370 35.94 -27.67 4.82
N GLN A 371 35.26 -27.15 3.79
CA GLN A 371 34.31 -26.05 3.93
C GLN A 371 32.94 -26.44 3.38
N LYS A 372 31.92 -25.74 3.90
CA LYS A 372 30.54 -25.76 3.38
C LYS A 372 30.56 -25.42 1.89
N VAL A 373 29.84 -26.18 1.10
CA VAL A 373 29.73 -26.03 -0.35
C VAL A 373 28.40 -25.35 -0.65
N SER A 374 28.41 -24.05 -0.92
CA SER A 374 27.20 -23.32 -1.31
C SER A 374 26.79 -23.76 -2.72
N VAL A 375 25.56 -24.21 -2.85
CA VAL A 375 24.99 -24.69 -4.12
C VAL A 375 23.68 -23.99 -4.41
N ARG A 376 23.37 -23.83 -5.69
CA ARG A 376 22.12 -23.25 -6.17
C ARG A 376 21.36 -24.25 -7.01
N SER A 377 20.15 -24.62 -6.58
CA SER A 377 19.24 -25.44 -7.37
C SER A 377 18.30 -24.55 -8.19
N ALA A 378 18.09 -24.91 -9.46
CA ALA A 378 17.02 -24.34 -10.26
C ALA A 378 15.66 -24.92 -9.80
N GLY A 379 14.61 -24.10 -9.86
CA GLY A 379 13.26 -24.49 -9.45
C GLY A 379 12.25 -23.35 -9.64
N VAL A 380 11.06 -23.48 -9.05
CA VAL A 380 10.03 -22.40 -9.05
C VAL A 380 10.58 -21.11 -8.43
N ALA A 381 11.38 -21.26 -7.38
CA ALA A 381 12.24 -20.23 -6.82
C ALA A 381 13.69 -20.74 -6.83
N ALA A 382 14.66 -19.85 -7.02
CA ALA A 382 16.06 -20.22 -6.88
C ALA A 382 16.34 -20.59 -5.42
N LEU A 383 16.84 -21.80 -5.20
CA LEU A 383 17.10 -22.32 -3.86
C LEU A 383 18.61 -22.37 -3.63
N GLU A 384 19.09 -21.55 -2.70
CA GLU A 384 20.51 -21.49 -2.30
C GLU A 384 20.67 -22.12 -0.91
N PHE A 385 21.59 -23.08 -0.78
CA PHE A 385 21.86 -23.79 0.47
C PHE A 385 23.27 -24.39 0.48
N ASP A 386 23.76 -24.75 1.67
CA ASP A 386 25.07 -25.36 1.85
C ASP A 386 25.00 -26.89 1.93
N LEU A 387 25.89 -27.58 1.21
CA LEU A 387 26.23 -28.99 1.40
C LEU A 387 27.44 -29.15 2.33
N HIS A 388 27.46 -30.21 3.11
CA HIS A 388 28.52 -30.58 4.05
C HIS A 388 29.27 -31.82 3.56
N PRO A 389 30.51 -31.67 3.06
CA PRO A 389 31.31 -32.84 2.69
C PRO A 389 31.62 -33.72 3.91
N VAL A 390 31.15 -34.97 3.90
CA VAL A 390 31.39 -35.94 4.99
C VAL A 390 32.35 -37.06 4.59
N GLY A 391 32.67 -37.18 3.30
CA GLY A 391 33.56 -38.21 2.80
C GLY A 391 33.74 -38.16 1.28
N ARG A 392 34.36 -39.21 0.75
CA ARG A 392 34.60 -39.38 -0.69
C ARG A 392 33.87 -40.59 -1.25
N THR A 393 33.50 -40.53 -2.52
CA THR A 393 32.89 -41.64 -3.27
C THR A 393 33.71 -41.98 -4.51
N ALA A 394 33.65 -43.24 -4.95
CA ALA A 394 34.21 -43.67 -6.23
C ALA A 394 33.29 -43.34 -7.42
N LEU A 395 32.06 -42.91 -7.16
CA LEU A 395 31.09 -42.55 -8.19
C LEU A 395 31.48 -41.23 -8.88
N ALA A 396 31.04 -41.07 -10.13
CA ALA A 396 31.40 -39.94 -10.99
C ALA A 396 30.79 -38.60 -10.55
N HIS A 397 29.73 -38.63 -9.74
CA HIS A 397 28.94 -37.47 -9.34
C HIS A 397 28.76 -37.42 -7.82
N PRO A 398 28.56 -36.22 -7.23
CA PRO A 398 28.34 -36.10 -5.79
C PRO A 398 27.10 -36.90 -5.35
N VAL A 399 27.26 -37.64 -4.25
CA VAL A 399 26.19 -38.46 -3.68
C VAL A 399 25.60 -37.74 -2.48
N VAL A 400 24.28 -37.58 -2.48
CA VAL A 400 23.49 -36.95 -1.41
C VAL A 400 22.42 -37.92 -0.92
N PRO A 401 21.83 -37.70 0.28
CA PRO A 401 20.65 -38.44 0.68
C PRO A 401 19.56 -38.37 -0.39
N VAL A 402 18.95 -39.50 -0.70
CA VAL A 402 17.89 -39.54 -1.73
C VAL A 402 16.69 -38.69 -1.31
N GLU A 403 16.45 -38.54 -0.01
CA GLU A 403 15.45 -37.62 0.55
C GLU A 403 15.72 -36.16 0.18
N LEU A 404 16.99 -35.72 0.20
CA LEU A 404 17.37 -34.36 -0.20
C LEU A 404 17.12 -34.18 -1.70
N LEU A 405 17.54 -35.14 -2.52
CA LEU A 405 17.28 -35.11 -3.95
C LEU A 405 15.78 -35.04 -4.26
N GLY A 406 14.96 -35.76 -3.49
CA GLY A 406 13.50 -35.70 -3.62
C GLY A 406 12.88 -34.36 -3.18
N VAL A 407 13.47 -33.66 -2.20
CA VAL A 407 13.08 -32.28 -1.84
C VAL A 407 13.43 -31.32 -2.96
N LEU A 408 14.61 -31.45 -3.57
CA LEU A 408 15.02 -30.63 -4.72
C LEU A 408 14.10 -30.83 -5.92
N ARG A 409 13.67 -32.07 -6.18
CA ARG A 409 12.61 -32.33 -7.18
C ARG A 409 11.32 -31.61 -6.84
N THR A 410 10.90 -31.62 -5.58
CA THR A 410 9.71 -30.88 -5.15
C THR A 410 9.88 -29.38 -5.38
N ALA A 411 11.10 -28.83 -5.22
CA ALA A 411 11.42 -27.43 -5.49
C ALA A 411 11.31 -27.03 -6.99
N THR A 412 11.37 -27.99 -7.92
CA THR A 412 11.12 -27.71 -9.36
C THR A 412 9.62 -27.56 -9.67
N GLN A 413 8.76 -28.09 -8.81
CA GLN A 413 7.29 -28.05 -8.97
C GLN A 413 6.61 -27.05 -8.03
N ARG A 414 7.22 -26.75 -6.88
CA ARG A 414 6.69 -25.86 -5.84
C ARG A 414 7.79 -24.94 -5.31
N ALA A 415 7.42 -23.76 -4.85
CA ALA A 415 8.39 -22.85 -4.24
C ALA A 415 8.87 -23.43 -2.90
N VAL A 416 10.19 -23.56 -2.73
CA VAL A 416 10.85 -24.03 -1.51
C VAL A 416 11.92 -22.99 -1.15
N ALA A 417 12.03 -22.66 0.12
CA ALA A 417 13.05 -21.79 0.70
C ALA A 417 13.92 -22.59 1.67
N PHE A 418 15.14 -22.10 1.89
CA PHE A 418 16.06 -22.67 2.87
C PHE A 418 16.32 -21.67 3.99
N GLU A 419 15.99 -22.04 5.23
CA GLU A 419 16.25 -21.22 6.41
C GLU A 419 17.66 -21.54 6.94
N SER A 420 18.60 -20.63 6.72
CA SER A 420 20.03 -20.89 6.98
C SER A 420 20.37 -21.09 8.47
N GLU A 421 19.67 -20.42 9.39
CA GLU A 421 19.90 -20.56 10.84
C GLU A 421 19.39 -21.89 11.40
N ALA A 422 18.19 -22.31 10.97
CA ALA A 422 17.59 -23.57 11.41
C ALA A 422 18.07 -24.79 10.60
N GLY A 423 18.69 -24.56 9.43
CA GLY A 423 19.19 -25.62 8.55
C GLY A 423 18.09 -26.50 7.96
N ARG A 424 16.90 -25.93 7.72
CA ARG A 424 15.71 -26.65 7.24
C ARG A 424 15.17 -26.08 5.93
N PHE A 425 14.56 -26.94 5.13
CA PHE A 425 13.81 -26.53 3.96
C PHE A 425 12.35 -26.31 4.35
N GLU A 426 11.76 -25.25 3.81
CA GLU A 426 10.35 -24.94 3.97
C GLU A 426 9.73 -24.70 2.61
N MET A 427 8.46 -25.06 2.43
CA MET A 427 7.67 -24.57 1.32
C MET A 427 7.67 -23.05 1.41
N ALA A 428 8.33 -22.41 0.44
CA ALA A 428 8.29 -20.97 0.34
C ALA A 428 6.84 -20.58 0.03
N ARG A 429 6.34 -19.58 0.75
CA ARG A 429 5.03 -19.02 0.44
C ARG A 429 5.08 -18.50 -1.00
N GLY A 430 4.12 -18.94 -1.82
CA GLY A 430 3.87 -18.29 -3.11
C GLY A 430 3.58 -16.80 -2.88
N GLY A 431 3.74 -15.97 -3.91
CA GLY A 431 3.44 -14.56 -3.78
C GLY A 431 2.00 -14.31 -3.30
N TYR A 432 1.74 -13.11 -2.80
CA TYR A 432 0.42 -12.68 -2.35
C TYR A 432 -0.55 -12.56 -3.52
N ARG A 433 -1.85 -12.66 -3.25
CA ARG A 433 -2.89 -12.77 -4.30
C ARG A 433 -3.64 -11.46 -4.56
N GLY A 434 -3.30 -10.43 -3.79
CA GLY A 434 -3.76 -9.06 -3.93
C GLY A 434 -3.07 -8.13 -2.95
N PHE A 435 -3.59 -6.92 -2.83
CA PHE A 435 -3.11 -5.92 -1.90
C PHE A 435 -4.25 -4.97 -1.51
N ARG A 436 -4.07 -4.31 -0.38
CA ARG A 436 -4.89 -3.19 0.08
C ARG A 436 -3.97 -2.00 0.29
N LEU A 437 -4.16 -0.96 -0.52
CA LEU A 437 -3.32 0.23 -0.56
C LEU A 437 -4.18 1.45 -0.27
N TYR A 438 -3.69 2.35 0.58
CA TYR A 438 -4.29 3.66 0.80
C TYR A 438 -3.27 4.75 0.49
N ALA A 439 -3.73 5.75 -0.24
CA ALA A 439 -2.98 6.98 -0.43
C ALA A 439 -2.95 7.83 0.86
N HIS A 440 -1.92 8.65 1.03
CA HIS A 440 -1.88 9.65 2.12
C HIS A 440 -3.02 10.66 1.98
N SER A 441 -3.19 11.20 0.77
CA SER A 441 -4.27 12.12 0.41
C SER A 441 -5.04 11.62 -0.81
N ILE A 442 -6.28 12.09 -0.93
CA ILE A 442 -7.11 11.88 -2.13
C ILE A 442 -6.43 12.40 -3.41
N ASP A 443 -5.52 13.38 -3.28
CA ASP A 443 -4.79 13.97 -4.40
C ASP A 443 -3.70 13.04 -4.97
N ASP A 444 -3.20 12.09 -4.18
CA ASP A 444 -2.17 11.14 -4.61
C ASP A 444 -2.76 9.95 -5.38
N VAL A 445 -4.07 9.69 -5.20
CA VAL A 445 -4.78 8.54 -5.76
C VAL A 445 -4.66 8.45 -7.30
N PRO A 446 -4.90 9.52 -8.09
CA PRO A 446 -4.79 9.43 -9.55
C PRO A 446 -3.37 9.10 -10.02
N GLY A 447 -2.35 9.66 -9.36
CA GLY A 447 -0.94 9.40 -9.68
C GLY A 447 -0.55 7.94 -9.45
N LEU A 448 -0.95 7.39 -8.29
CA LEU A 448 -0.73 5.98 -7.95
C LEU A 448 -1.52 5.06 -8.88
N TYR A 449 -2.78 5.38 -9.18
CA TYR A 449 -3.61 4.64 -10.14
C TYR A 449 -2.94 4.52 -11.50
N HIS A 450 -2.46 5.63 -12.08
CA HIS A 450 -1.81 5.61 -13.39
C HIS A 450 -0.47 4.88 -13.37
N ARG A 451 0.30 4.99 -12.29
CA ARG A 451 1.56 4.27 -12.14
C ARG A 451 1.36 2.76 -12.08
N LEU A 452 0.39 2.29 -11.30
CA LEU A 452 0.01 0.87 -11.22
C LEU A 452 -0.51 0.38 -12.59
N LYS A 453 -1.37 1.15 -13.25
CA LYS A 453 -1.87 0.82 -14.60
C LYS A 453 -0.74 0.76 -15.64
N GLY A 454 0.25 1.66 -15.55
CA GLY A 454 1.44 1.66 -16.40
C GLY A 454 2.34 0.42 -16.22
N GLN A 455 2.30 -0.20 -15.05
CA GLN A 455 2.95 -1.50 -14.78
C GLN A 455 2.07 -2.71 -15.19
N GLY A 456 0.94 -2.49 -15.88
CA GLY A 456 0.00 -3.54 -16.27
C GLY A 456 -0.84 -4.08 -15.10
N ILE A 457 -0.99 -3.30 -14.03
CA ILE A 457 -1.81 -3.66 -12.86
C ILE A 457 -3.16 -2.98 -13.00
N GLU A 458 -4.21 -3.75 -13.29
CA GLU A 458 -5.57 -3.23 -13.25
C GLU A 458 -6.03 -3.06 -11.80
N VAL A 459 -6.50 -1.86 -11.46
CA VAL A 459 -6.91 -1.49 -10.10
C VAL A 459 -8.27 -0.80 -10.10
N ILE A 460 -8.99 -0.94 -9.00
CA ILE A 460 -10.26 -0.29 -8.69
C ILE A 460 -9.95 0.86 -7.73
N ALA A 461 -10.34 2.07 -8.10
CA ALA A 461 -10.30 3.29 -7.30
C ALA A 461 -11.33 4.30 -7.84
N GLU A 462 -11.84 5.20 -6.99
CA GLU A 462 -12.86 6.21 -7.34
C GLU A 462 -12.26 7.43 -8.10
N VAL A 463 -11.40 7.17 -9.08
CA VAL A 463 -10.60 8.19 -9.78
C VAL A 463 -11.48 9.20 -10.53
N GLU A 464 -12.55 8.73 -11.18
CA GLU A 464 -13.43 9.61 -11.96
C GLU A 464 -14.12 10.68 -11.09
N ALA A 465 -14.53 10.31 -9.88
CA ALA A 465 -15.14 11.25 -8.94
C ALA A 465 -14.12 12.30 -8.48
N ILE A 466 -12.91 11.85 -8.14
CA ILE A 466 -11.81 12.71 -7.68
C ILE A 466 -11.39 13.69 -8.77
N GLU A 467 -11.16 13.21 -9.99
CA GLU A 467 -10.72 14.05 -11.11
C GLU A 467 -11.76 15.10 -11.51
N ARG A 468 -13.06 14.73 -11.51
CA ARG A 468 -14.15 15.69 -11.80
C ARG A 468 -14.16 16.83 -10.79
N ILE A 469 -13.97 16.53 -9.51
CA ILE A 469 -13.91 17.55 -8.45
C ILE A 469 -12.66 18.41 -8.60
N GLN A 470 -11.50 17.82 -8.89
CA GLN A 470 -10.26 18.58 -9.13
C GLN A 470 -10.37 19.49 -10.36
N VAL A 471 -11.07 19.06 -11.43
CA VAL A 471 -11.36 19.91 -12.59
C VAL A 471 -12.30 21.06 -12.21
N LEU A 472 -13.34 20.78 -11.42
CA LEU A 472 -14.27 21.79 -10.92
C LEU A 472 -13.56 22.83 -10.04
N ASP A 473 -12.74 22.40 -9.08
CA ASP A 473 -11.95 23.29 -8.23
C ASP A 473 -10.99 24.17 -9.05
N ARG A 474 -10.25 23.57 -10.00
CA ARG A 474 -9.38 24.33 -10.91
C ARG A 474 -10.16 25.30 -11.80
N GLY A 475 -11.37 24.94 -12.24
CA GLY A 475 -12.24 25.78 -13.05
C GLY A 475 -12.79 26.96 -12.26
N LEU A 476 -13.34 26.70 -11.07
CA LEU A 476 -13.84 27.71 -10.14
C LEU A 476 -12.70 28.66 -9.72
N THR A 477 -11.53 28.13 -9.38
CA THR A 477 -10.33 28.93 -9.08
C THR A 477 -9.97 29.88 -10.21
N ARG A 478 -10.05 29.44 -11.48
CA ARG A 478 -9.81 30.30 -12.64
C ARG A 478 -10.87 31.39 -12.78
N LEU A 479 -12.15 31.04 -12.66
CA LEU A 479 -13.24 32.01 -12.70
C LEU A 479 -13.10 33.07 -11.60
N PHE A 480 -12.73 32.65 -10.39
CA PHE A 480 -12.49 33.54 -9.26
C PHE A 480 -11.35 34.53 -9.52
N TRP A 481 -10.23 34.06 -10.07
CA TRP A 481 -9.14 34.97 -10.45
C TRP A 481 -9.54 35.97 -11.54
N LEU A 482 -10.38 35.57 -12.50
CA LEU A 482 -10.91 36.49 -13.52
C LEU A 482 -11.81 37.57 -12.91
N ILE A 483 -12.74 37.19 -12.01
CA ILE A 483 -13.63 38.13 -11.33
C ILE A 483 -12.84 39.04 -10.38
N ALA A 484 -11.87 38.49 -9.64
CA ALA A 484 -10.98 39.25 -8.77
C ALA A 484 -10.18 40.29 -9.57
N LEU A 485 -9.63 39.90 -10.71
CA LEU A 485 -8.91 40.80 -11.60
C LEU A 485 -9.83 41.91 -12.11
N LEU A 486 -11.03 41.56 -12.61
CA LEU A 486 -12.02 42.54 -13.07
C LEU A 486 -12.42 43.53 -11.95
N GLY A 487 -12.67 43.02 -10.74
CA GLY A 487 -13.03 43.84 -9.58
C GLY A 487 -11.89 44.75 -9.12
N VAL A 488 -10.66 44.26 -9.10
CA VAL A 488 -9.46 45.06 -8.78
C VAL A 488 -9.27 46.17 -9.81
N PHE A 489 -9.38 45.87 -11.11
CA PHE A 489 -9.28 46.88 -12.16
C PHE A 489 -10.41 47.92 -12.06
N GLY A 490 -11.65 47.47 -11.90
CA GLY A 490 -12.81 48.36 -11.74
C GLY A 490 -12.71 49.25 -10.50
N GLY A 491 -12.38 48.67 -9.34
CA GLY A 491 -12.21 49.40 -8.09
C GLY A 491 -11.06 50.41 -8.15
N THR A 492 -9.93 50.03 -8.77
CA THR A 492 -8.80 50.95 -8.97
C THR A 492 -9.17 52.09 -9.90
N ALA A 493 -9.89 51.82 -11.00
CA ALA A 493 -10.35 52.85 -11.92
C ALA A 493 -11.31 53.85 -11.24
N VAL A 494 -12.24 53.37 -10.42
CA VAL A 494 -13.16 54.22 -9.63
C VAL A 494 -12.40 55.09 -8.64
N LEU A 495 -11.42 54.52 -7.93
CA LEU A 495 -10.56 55.26 -6.99
C LEU A 495 -9.75 56.33 -7.71
N VAL A 496 -9.08 55.99 -8.81
CA VAL A 496 -8.29 56.93 -9.62
C VAL A 496 -9.17 58.06 -10.15
N SER A 497 -10.31 57.73 -10.76
CA SER A 497 -11.26 58.70 -11.32
C SER A 497 -11.78 59.66 -10.25
N SER A 498 -12.12 59.14 -9.07
CA SER A 498 -12.70 59.94 -8.00
C SER A 498 -11.66 60.81 -7.29
N LEU A 499 -10.47 60.29 -7.02
CA LEU A 499 -9.36 61.07 -6.46
C LEU A 499 -8.90 62.15 -7.43
N TYR A 500 -8.85 61.83 -8.73
CA TYR A 500 -8.59 62.81 -9.78
C TYR A 500 -9.62 63.95 -9.74
N ALA A 501 -10.91 63.62 -9.72
CA ALA A 501 -11.98 64.62 -9.64
C ALA A 501 -11.91 65.47 -8.37
N ALA A 502 -11.54 64.88 -7.23
CA ALA A 502 -11.37 65.59 -5.97
C ALA A 502 -10.20 66.59 -6.00
N VAL A 503 -9.08 66.22 -6.64
CA VAL A 503 -7.92 67.10 -6.84
C VAL A 503 -8.26 68.25 -7.78
N GLU A 504 -8.93 67.98 -8.90
CA GLU A 504 -9.27 69.01 -9.90
C GLU A 504 -10.19 70.09 -9.31
N ARG A 505 -11.22 69.69 -8.55
CA ARG A 505 -12.11 70.63 -7.86
C ARG A 505 -11.39 71.56 -6.89
N ARG A 506 -10.22 71.16 -6.38
CA ARG A 506 -9.44 71.90 -5.38
C ARG A 506 -8.15 72.49 -5.92
N ARG A 507 -7.99 72.51 -7.24
CA ARG A 507 -6.87 73.16 -7.95
C ARG A 507 -6.68 74.61 -7.50
N ARG A 508 -7.77 75.36 -7.28
CA ARG A 508 -7.75 76.75 -6.81
C ARG A 508 -7.29 76.88 -5.35
N ASP A 509 -7.89 76.13 -4.42
CA ASP A 509 -7.55 76.15 -3.00
C ASP A 509 -6.07 75.78 -2.77
N LEU A 510 -5.58 74.75 -3.48
CA LEU A 510 -4.19 74.32 -3.43
C LEU A 510 -3.23 75.35 -4.05
N GLY A 511 -3.68 76.08 -5.07
CA GLY A 511 -2.97 77.23 -5.65
C GLY A 511 -2.79 78.38 -4.66
N VAL A 512 -3.84 78.74 -3.92
CA VAL A 512 -3.79 79.77 -2.88
C VAL A 512 -2.87 79.38 -1.72
N LEU A 513 -2.93 78.12 -1.27
CA LEU A 513 -1.99 77.60 -0.26
C LEU A 513 -0.52 77.69 -0.71
N ARG A 514 -0.24 77.48 -2.00
CA ARG A 514 1.11 77.66 -2.56
C ARG A 514 1.55 79.13 -2.56
N LEU A 515 0.64 80.07 -2.81
CA LEU A 515 0.92 81.52 -2.73
C LEU A 515 1.20 81.98 -1.29
N LEU A 516 0.60 81.32 -0.29
CA LEU A 516 0.83 81.57 1.14
C LEU A 516 2.14 80.93 1.67
N GLY A 517 2.97 80.33 0.81
CA GLY A 517 4.29 79.82 1.18
C GLY A 517 4.36 78.33 1.56
N PHE A 518 3.32 77.54 1.31
CA PHE A 518 3.40 76.09 1.52
C PHE A 518 4.33 75.41 0.50
N ALA A 519 5.28 74.62 1.00
CA ALA A 519 6.22 73.85 0.19
C ALA A 519 5.52 72.77 -0.67
N ARG A 520 6.05 72.50 -1.89
CA ARG A 520 5.55 71.46 -2.84
C ARG A 520 5.30 70.08 -2.18
N ARG A 521 6.09 69.73 -1.16
CA ARG A 521 5.95 68.48 -0.41
C ARG A 521 4.61 68.38 0.33
N HIS A 522 4.07 69.47 0.87
CA HIS A 522 2.81 69.44 1.64
C HIS A 522 1.58 69.23 0.74
N VAL A 523 1.60 69.81 -0.46
CA VAL A 523 0.56 69.63 -1.49
C VAL A 523 0.54 68.18 -2.01
N PHE A 524 1.70 67.52 -2.03
CA PHE A 524 1.84 66.12 -2.47
C PHE A 524 1.31 65.10 -1.46
N PHE A 525 1.54 65.29 -0.15
CA PHE A 525 1.11 64.31 0.86
C PHE A 525 -0.40 64.35 1.17
N PHE A 526 -1.09 65.44 0.85
CA PHE A 526 -2.51 65.60 1.17
C PHE A 526 -3.41 64.59 0.42
N PRO A 527 -3.35 64.44 -0.92
CA PRO A 527 -4.15 63.43 -1.64
C PRO A 527 -3.83 61.99 -1.23
N ILE A 528 -2.55 61.70 -0.94
CA ILE A 528 -2.10 60.38 -0.48
C ILE A 528 -2.75 60.03 0.86
N SER A 529 -2.76 60.96 1.81
CA SER A 529 -3.40 60.73 3.11
C SER A 529 -4.92 60.55 3.01
N GLN A 530 -5.60 61.31 2.15
CA GLN A 530 -7.03 61.13 1.90
C GLN A 530 -7.35 59.78 1.25
N GLY A 531 -6.63 59.40 0.20
CA GLY A 531 -6.89 58.14 -0.49
C GLY A 531 -6.64 56.93 0.40
N LEU A 532 -5.61 56.98 1.26
CA LEU A 532 -5.34 55.93 2.24
C LEU A 532 -6.45 55.84 3.31
N MET A 533 -6.98 56.97 3.78
CA MET A 533 -8.10 56.99 4.74
C MET A 533 -9.41 56.45 4.12
N ILE A 534 -9.72 56.85 2.89
CA ILE A 534 -10.89 56.32 2.15
C ILE A 534 -10.74 54.82 1.95
N ALA A 535 -9.54 54.35 1.57
CA ALA A 535 -9.26 52.93 1.40
C ALA A 535 -9.41 52.14 2.71
N ALA A 536 -8.91 52.68 3.83
CA ALA A 536 -9.08 52.07 5.14
C ALA A 536 -10.56 51.98 5.56
N LEU A 537 -11.34 53.04 5.35
CA LEU A 537 -12.78 53.06 5.63
C LEU A 537 -13.55 52.10 4.72
N GLY A 538 -13.23 52.06 3.43
CA GLY A 538 -13.83 51.12 2.48
C GLY A 538 -13.47 49.66 2.75
N LEU A 539 -12.24 49.38 3.21
CA LEU A 539 -11.86 48.05 3.72
C LEU A 539 -12.71 47.68 4.93
N ALA A 540 -12.82 48.56 5.92
CA ALA A 540 -13.63 48.30 7.12
C ALA A 540 -15.11 48.05 6.77
N ALA A 541 -15.69 48.86 5.88
CA ALA A 541 -17.05 48.67 5.39
C ALA A 541 -17.20 47.40 4.54
N GLY A 542 -16.21 47.06 3.72
CA GLY A 542 -16.16 45.85 2.91
C GLY A 542 -16.11 44.59 3.77
N PHE A 543 -15.27 44.56 4.80
CA PHE A 543 -15.23 43.46 5.78
C PHE A 543 -16.51 43.37 6.60
N GLY A 544 -17.11 44.50 6.98
CA GLY A 544 -18.41 44.53 7.65
C GLY A 544 -19.53 43.95 6.76
N GLY A 545 -19.54 44.33 5.49
CA GLY A 545 -20.45 43.76 4.48
C GLY A 545 -20.23 42.26 4.28
N TYR A 546 -18.97 41.83 4.19
CA TYR A 546 -18.61 40.42 4.13
C TYR A 546 -19.11 39.66 5.36
N ALA A 547 -18.86 40.16 6.58
CA ALA A 547 -19.29 39.50 7.81
C ALA A 547 -20.82 39.37 7.88
N ALA A 548 -21.55 40.40 7.47
CA ALA A 548 -23.01 40.37 7.38
C ALA A 548 -23.49 39.31 6.38
N LEU A 549 -22.98 39.31 5.14
CA LEU A 549 -23.36 38.33 4.12
C LEU A 549 -22.92 36.90 4.47
N ALA A 550 -21.70 36.72 4.98
CA ALA A 550 -21.20 35.41 5.38
C ALA A 550 -22.03 34.84 6.54
N GLY A 551 -22.40 35.70 7.51
CA GLY A 551 -23.31 35.33 8.60
C GLY A 551 -24.69 34.92 8.10
N THR A 552 -25.28 35.66 7.15
CA THR A 552 -26.59 35.29 6.59
C THR A 552 -26.52 34.00 5.78
N ILE A 553 -25.47 33.81 4.97
CA ILE A 553 -25.26 32.56 4.21
C ILE A 553 -25.10 31.38 5.17
N ASN A 554 -24.16 31.46 6.12
CA ASN A 554 -23.91 30.34 7.04
C ASN A 554 -25.13 30.00 7.90
N HIS A 555 -25.94 31.00 8.28
CA HIS A 555 -27.19 30.74 9.00
C HIS A 555 -28.28 30.14 8.12
N ALA A 556 -28.43 30.63 6.88
CA ALA A 556 -29.43 30.12 5.94
C ALA A 556 -29.18 28.65 5.55
N PHE A 557 -27.92 28.24 5.47
CA PHE A 557 -27.52 26.87 5.13
C PHE A 557 -27.16 26.01 6.35
N ALA A 558 -27.40 26.48 7.57
CA ALA A 558 -27.00 25.81 8.82
C ALA A 558 -27.50 24.36 8.94
N SER A 559 -28.62 24.01 8.30
CA SER A 559 -29.18 22.65 8.29
C SER A 559 -28.39 21.64 7.46
N GLU A 560 -27.50 22.08 6.57
CA GLU A 560 -26.72 21.22 5.68
C GLU A 560 -25.26 21.01 6.13
N LEU A 561 -24.82 21.71 7.19
CA LEU A 561 -23.45 21.66 7.70
C LEU A 561 -23.32 20.73 8.90
N ALA A 562 -22.18 20.04 8.99
CA ALA A 562 -21.78 19.35 10.20
C ALA A 562 -21.29 20.34 11.27
N PRO A 563 -21.26 19.97 12.57
CA PRO A 563 -20.76 20.83 13.63
C PRO A 563 -19.31 21.27 13.36
N GLY A 564 -19.09 22.58 13.19
CA GLY A 564 -17.77 23.17 12.92
C GLY A 564 -17.49 23.51 11.46
N GLU A 565 -18.33 23.08 10.52
CA GLU A 565 -18.23 23.47 9.11
C GLU A 565 -18.89 24.83 8.86
N ALA A 566 -18.43 25.55 7.84
CA ALA A 566 -19.05 26.79 7.38
C ALA A 566 -18.87 26.97 5.87
N PHE A 567 -19.96 27.25 5.15
CA PHE A 567 -19.96 27.40 3.69
C PHE A 567 -19.18 28.62 3.23
N CYS A 568 -19.22 29.72 4.00
CA CYS A 568 -18.52 30.95 3.68
C CYS A 568 -17.54 31.31 4.80
N VAL A 569 -16.27 30.95 4.61
CA VAL A 569 -15.18 31.28 5.55
C VAL A 569 -13.99 31.80 4.78
N LEU A 570 -13.53 32.98 5.17
CA LEU A 570 -12.31 33.57 4.64
C LEU A 570 -11.12 33.10 5.49
N PRO A 571 -10.14 32.37 4.91
CA PRO A 571 -8.96 31.95 5.66
C PRO A 571 -8.18 33.17 6.14
N GLY A 572 -7.84 33.20 7.43
CA GLY A 572 -7.19 34.35 8.06
C GLY A 572 -5.89 34.79 7.38
N GLN A 573 -5.20 33.86 6.72
CA GLN A 573 -3.97 34.11 5.95
C GLN A 573 -4.16 35.07 4.76
N TYR A 574 -5.35 35.13 4.15
CA TYR A 574 -5.60 35.99 2.99
C TYR A 574 -6.02 37.42 3.37
N VAL A 575 -6.52 37.62 4.59
CA VAL A 575 -6.91 38.95 5.13
C VAL A 575 -5.77 39.98 5.02
N PRO A 576 -4.54 39.72 5.54
CA PRO A 576 -3.47 40.71 5.45
C PRO A 576 -3.03 40.99 4.02
N VAL A 577 -3.05 39.97 3.15
CA VAL A 577 -2.71 40.11 1.73
C VAL A 577 -3.70 41.06 1.02
N PHE A 578 -5.00 40.89 1.27
CA PHE A 578 -6.02 41.79 0.74
C PHE A 578 -5.86 43.23 1.23
N CYS A 579 -5.67 43.41 2.54
CA CYS A 579 -5.44 44.74 3.12
C CYS A 579 -4.23 45.42 2.47
N LEU A 580 -3.11 44.69 2.31
CA LEU A 580 -1.91 45.19 1.66
C LEU A 580 -2.15 45.58 0.20
N ILE A 581 -2.79 44.73 -0.58
CA ILE A 581 -3.07 44.99 -2.01
C ILE A 581 -3.98 46.22 -2.14
N THR A 582 -5.07 46.31 -1.37
CA THR A 582 -6.00 47.45 -1.44
C THR A 582 -5.31 48.75 -1.02
N LEU A 583 -4.52 48.74 0.06
CA LEU A 583 -3.76 49.91 0.49
C LEU A 583 -2.69 50.31 -0.52
N ALA A 584 -2.00 49.34 -1.15
CA ALA A 584 -1.01 49.60 -2.18
C ALA A 584 -1.64 50.22 -3.44
N LEU A 585 -2.76 49.67 -3.92
CA LEU A 585 -3.50 50.21 -5.06
C LEU A 585 -4.03 51.61 -4.77
N ALA A 586 -4.57 51.84 -3.57
CA ALA A 586 -5.01 53.17 -3.15
C ALA A 586 -3.83 54.15 -3.08
N ALA A 587 -2.68 53.72 -2.57
CA ALA A 587 -1.48 54.54 -2.54
C ALA A 587 -1.01 54.89 -3.96
N LEU A 588 -0.96 53.93 -4.88
CA LEU A 588 -0.59 54.14 -6.29
C LEU A 588 -1.56 55.08 -7.01
N ALA A 589 -2.87 54.88 -6.83
CA ALA A 589 -3.92 55.76 -7.38
C ALA A 589 -3.77 57.19 -6.85
N SER A 590 -3.52 57.32 -5.55
CA SER A 590 -3.32 58.62 -4.91
C SER A 590 -2.01 59.28 -5.31
N LEU A 591 -0.96 58.50 -5.57
CA LEU A 591 0.34 58.98 -6.06
C LEU A 591 0.20 59.57 -7.46
N ALA A 592 -0.56 58.91 -8.33
CA ALA A 592 -0.85 59.42 -9.68
C ALA A 592 -1.62 60.74 -9.63
N ALA A 593 -2.62 60.85 -8.74
CA ALA A 593 -3.36 62.09 -8.51
C ALA A 593 -2.47 63.21 -7.91
N ALA A 594 -1.63 62.87 -6.93
CA ALA A 594 -0.72 63.80 -6.26
C ALA A 594 0.38 64.34 -7.19
N TRP A 595 0.95 63.48 -8.05
CA TRP A 595 1.96 63.92 -9.03
C TRP A 595 1.39 64.98 -9.97
N ARG A 596 0.17 64.76 -10.47
CA ARG A 596 -0.49 65.74 -11.33
C ARG A 596 -0.80 67.06 -10.63
N ALA A 597 -1.20 67.01 -9.34
CA ALA A 597 -1.42 68.21 -8.52
C ALA A 597 -0.16 69.09 -8.41
N THR A 598 1.04 68.48 -8.41
CA THR A 598 2.30 69.24 -8.33
C THR A 598 2.72 69.93 -9.62
N CYS A 599 2.20 69.50 -10.78
CA CYS A 599 2.48 70.10 -12.08
C CYS A 599 1.64 71.35 -12.38
N ILE A 600 0.74 71.74 -11.47
CA ILE A 600 -0.11 72.92 -11.64
C ILE A 600 0.73 74.19 -11.42
N ASP A 601 0.76 75.10 -12.40
CA ASP A 601 1.44 76.38 -12.31
C ASP A 601 0.61 77.38 -11.48
N PRO A 602 1.15 77.96 -10.38
CA PRO A 602 0.45 78.98 -9.60
C PRO A 602 0.01 80.20 -10.42
N ALA A 603 0.72 80.51 -11.52
CA ALA A 603 0.42 81.66 -12.37
C ALA A 603 -0.82 81.46 -13.26
N GLU A 604 -1.15 80.22 -13.64
CA GLU A 604 -2.37 79.92 -14.42
C GLU A 604 -3.64 80.16 -13.60
N VAL A 605 -3.60 79.86 -12.29
CA VAL A 605 -4.77 79.96 -11.40
C VAL A 605 -5.25 81.40 -11.21
N ILE A 606 -4.35 82.38 -11.37
CA ILE A 606 -4.67 83.82 -11.26
C ILE A 606 -5.20 84.38 -12.60
N ARG A 607 -4.89 83.73 -13.73
CA ARG A 607 -5.26 84.18 -15.09
C ARG A 607 -6.69 83.80 -15.52
N GLU A 608 -7.36 82.91 -14.78
CA GLU A 608 -8.77 82.54 -15.00
C GLU A 608 -9.77 83.45 -14.25
N GLN A 609 -9.31 84.57 -13.67
CA GLN A 609 -10.17 85.67 -13.21
C GLN A 609 -10.45 86.62 -14.38
#